data_AF-A0A836RJW1-F1
#
_entry.id   AF-A0A836RJW1-F1
#
_cell.length_a   1.000
_cell.length_b   1.000
_cell.length_c   1.000
_cell.angle_alpha   90.00
_cell.angle_beta   90.00
_cell.angle_gamma   90.00
#
_symmetry.space_group_name_H-M   'P 1'
#
loop_
_entity.id
_entity.type
_entity.pdbx_description
1 polymer ?
#
loop_
_entity_poly.entity_id
_entity_poly.type
_entity_poly.pdbx_seq_one_letter_code
_entity_poly.pdbx_strand_id
1 'polypeptide(L)'
;MNGVVRLFGIAALLFLVPGCAALSWLHPDESDLVVADAQHPVERIICIWQPAEGHGLDGLPCRGFAGQIFFFTRGLPTPVVANGEVEIFVFDDQGSPEEQAKPVHEFEFTQEAWTALLQKTQLGPAYSLFVPYTRKGWHEAHCALLVRLKAVDGPTVTSDMAYVMLPGVRPPDRMAQHESHNQDAGDGGAVRQPAPRTATIRPSLPLAARLARSAGERRDEQPRKLSPRAQAKP
;
A
#
# COMPACT_ATOMS: atom_id res chain seq x y z
N MET A 1 59.62 51.80 -32.72
CA MET A 1 58.84 51.33 -31.56
C MET A 1 57.40 51.12 -31.99
N ASN A 2 56.74 50.09 -31.44
CA ASN A 2 55.29 49.85 -31.40
C ASN A 2 54.57 49.59 -32.75
N GLY A 3 54.13 48.35 -32.94
CA GLY A 3 53.38 47.91 -34.12
C GLY A 3 52.85 46.47 -34.01
N VAL A 4 52.44 46.06 -32.80
CA VAL A 4 51.85 44.73 -32.51
C VAL A 4 50.47 44.94 -31.90
N VAL A 5 49.59 43.93 -32.00
CA VAL A 5 48.20 43.89 -31.50
C VAL A 5 47.16 44.57 -32.41
N ARG A 6 46.73 43.84 -33.46
CA ARG A 6 45.32 43.75 -33.93
C ARG A 6 45.08 42.45 -34.72
N LEU A 7 44.97 41.32 -34.02
CA LEU A 7 44.49 40.05 -34.63
C LEU A 7 43.79 39.13 -33.61
N PHE A 8 42.72 39.61 -32.99
CA PHE A 8 41.76 38.76 -32.28
C PHE A 8 40.35 39.36 -32.38
N GLY A 9 39.48 38.68 -33.12
CA GLY A 9 38.08 39.06 -33.30
C GLY A 9 37.45 38.28 -34.46
N ILE A 10 36.30 37.64 -34.19
CA ILE A 10 35.48 36.90 -35.18
C ILE A 10 36.08 35.54 -35.63
N ALA A 11 36.29 34.62 -34.68
CA ALA A 11 36.50 33.18 -34.97
C ALA A 11 36.03 32.24 -33.83
N ALA A 12 35.03 32.63 -33.04
CA ALA A 12 34.59 31.88 -31.86
C ALA A 12 33.09 32.06 -31.54
N LEU A 13 32.20 31.64 -32.45
CA LEU A 13 30.74 31.65 -32.21
C LEU A 13 29.99 30.47 -32.86
N LEU A 14 30.55 29.25 -32.79
CA LEU A 14 29.91 28.02 -33.31
C LEU A 14 30.09 26.77 -32.40
N PHE A 15 30.50 26.92 -31.13
CA PHE A 15 30.80 25.79 -30.23
C PHE A 15 30.20 25.89 -28.82
N LEU A 16 28.96 26.38 -28.71
CA LEU A 16 28.05 26.09 -27.60
C LEU A 16 26.65 25.92 -28.25
N VAL A 17 25.91 24.82 -28.13
CA VAL A 17 25.88 23.79 -27.07
C VAL A 17 25.64 22.40 -27.70
N PRO A 18 26.52 21.40 -27.55
CA PRO A 18 26.13 20.00 -27.69
C PRO A 18 25.40 19.59 -26.42
N GLY A 19 24.09 19.84 -26.36
CA GLY A 19 23.27 19.44 -25.23
C GLY A 19 23.34 17.93 -25.08
N CYS A 20 23.66 17.42 -23.88
CA CYS A 20 23.94 16.01 -23.62
C CYS A 20 22.69 15.11 -23.64
N ALA A 21 21.93 15.15 -24.73
CA ALA A 21 20.94 14.14 -25.11
C ALA A 21 21.54 13.26 -26.21
N ALA A 22 22.60 12.53 -25.87
CA ALA A 22 23.19 11.54 -26.75
C ALA A 22 22.23 10.36 -26.94
N LEU A 23 21.41 10.43 -27.99
CA LEU A 23 20.98 9.29 -28.80
C LEU A 23 20.43 8.04 -28.06
N SER A 24 19.53 8.18 -27.09
CA SER A 24 18.70 7.05 -26.63
C SER A 24 17.71 6.52 -27.68
N TRP A 25 17.63 7.13 -28.87
CA TRP A 25 16.60 6.87 -29.89
C TRP A 25 16.85 5.65 -30.80
N LEU A 26 18.02 5.00 -30.72
CA LEU A 26 18.44 3.95 -31.66
C LEU A 26 18.51 2.53 -31.09
N HIS A 27 18.04 2.34 -29.86
CA HIS A 27 17.74 1.01 -29.35
C HIS A 27 16.23 0.86 -29.23
N PRO A 28 15.56 0.07 -30.10
CA PRO A 28 14.33 -0.56 -29.69
C PRO A 28 14.69 -1.45 -28.50
N ASP A 29 14.32 -1.00 -27.31
CA ASP A 29 14.45 -1.79 -26.08
C ASP A 29 13.37 -2.88 -26.12
N GLU A 30 13.62 -3.87 -26.97
CA GLU A 30 12.85 -5.10 -27.14
C GLU A 30 13.20 -6.08 -26.01
N SER A 31 13.16 -5.59 -24.78
CA SER A 31 13.12 -6.46 -23.60
C SER A 31 11.76 -7.17 -23.62
N ASP A 32 11.74 -8.43 -24.04
CA ASP A 32 10.56 -9.27 -23.96
C ASP A 32 9.91 -9.13 -22.57
N LEU A 33 8.64 -8.77 -22.54
CA LEU A 33 7.92 -8.61 -21.29
C LEU A 33 7.75 -9.99 -20.66
N VAL A 34 8.49 -10.24 -19.58
CA VAL A 34 8.38 -11.50 -18.84
C VAL A 34 6.97 -11.64 -18.30
N VAL A 35 6.31 -12.73 -18.65
CA VAL A 35 4.95 -13.07 -18.23
C VAL A 35 5.01 -14.05 -17.07
N ALA A 36 4.17 -13.88 -16.05
CA ALA A 36 4.02 -14.83 -14.96
C ALA A 36 3.37 -16.14 -15.46
N ASP A 37 3.92 -17.26 -15.03
CA ASP A 37 3.47 -18.62 -15.37
C ASP A 37 3.35 -19.50 -14.11
N ALA A 38 3.02 -20.78 -14.27
CA ALA A 38 2.88 -21.72 -13.14
C ALA A 38 4.22 -22.07 -12.45
N GLN A 39 5.35 -21.85 -13.12
CA GLN A 39 6.70 -22.10 -12.58
C GLN A 39 7.25 -20.87 -11.84
N HIS A 40 6.86 -19.68 -12.29
CA HIS A 40 7.21 -18.36 -11.75
C HIS A 40 5.90 -17.59 -11.49
N PRO A 41 5.07 -18.03 -10.54
CA PRO A 41 3.83 -17.34 -10.23
C PRO A 41 4.13 -15.95 -9.66
N VAL A 42 3.16 -15.05 -9.77
CA VAL A 42 3.17 -13.83 -8.95
C VAL A 42 3.17 -14.24 -7.48
N GLU A 43 4.08 -13.67 -6.69
CA GLU A 43 4.12 -13.84 -5.23
C GLU A 43 3.87 -12.51 -4.49
N ARG A 44 4.02 -11.36 -5.16
CA ARG A 44 3.85 -10.04 -4.54
C ARG A 44 3.28 -9.01 -5.52
N ILE A 45 2.37 -8.20 -5.00
CA ILE A 45 1.80 -7.03 -5.69
C ILE A 45 2.32 -5.77 -4.98
N ILE A 46 2.86 -4.81 -5.72
CA ILE A 46 3.23 -3.49 -5.22
C ILE A 46 2.38 -2.45 -5.93
N CYS A 47 1.76 -1.56 -5.16
CA CYS A 47 0.88 -0.52 -5.67
C CYS A 47 1.37 0.86 -5.22
N ILE A 48 1.40 1.80 -6.15
CA ILE A 48 1.64 3.22 -5.88
C ILE A 48 0.34 3.94 -6.20
N TRP A 49 -0.18 4.71 -5.24
CA TRP A 49 -1.44 5.44 -5.38
C TRP A 49 -1.27 6.91 -5.00
N GLN A 50 -1.96 7.79 -5.72
CA GLN A 50 -2.02 9.23 -5.43
C GLN A 50 -3.47 9.74 -5.57
N PRO A 51 -3.88 10.75 -4.79
CA PRO A 51 -5.14 11.46 -5.00
C PRO A 51 -5.18 12.03 -6.42
N ALA A 52 -6.28 11.85 -7.12
CA ALA A 52 -6.47 12.31 -8.49
C ALA A 52 -7.93 12.70 -8.76
N GLU A 53 -8.15 13.34 -9.91
CA GLU A 53 -9.46 13.61 -10.48
C GLU A 53 -9.61 12.89 -11.83
N GLY A 54 -10.83 12.49 -12.15
CA GLY A 54 -11.15 11.70 -13.34
C GLY A 54 -12.66 11.59 -13.52
N HIS A 55 -13.13 10.57 -14.23
CA HIS A 55 -14.56 10.32 -14.44
C HIS A 55 -15.07 9.21 -13.54
N GLY A 56 -16.23 9.42 -12.93
CA GLY A 56 -16.92 8.43 -12.12
C GLY A 56 -17.61 7.36 -12.96
N LEU A 57 -18.22 6.38 -12.28
CA LEU A 57 -19.04 5.34 -12.91
C LEU A 57 -20.28 5.90 -13.63
N ASP A 58 -20.69 7.14 -13.30
CA ASP A 58 -21.74 7.91 -13.95
C ASP A 58 -21.23 8.81 -15.10
N GLY A 59 -19.93 8.74 -15.43
CA GLY A 59 -19.30 9.57 -16.46
C GLY A 59 -19.12 11.05 -16.07
N LEU A 60 -19.43 11.42 -14.82
CA LEU A 60 -19.26 12.78 -14.32
C LEU A 60 -17.86 12.98 -13.69
N PRO A 61 -17.33 14.21 -13.64
CA PRO A 61 -16.10 14.49 -12.91
C PRO A 61 -16.19 14.04 -11.44
N CYS A 62 -15.18 13.29 -10.99
CA CYS A 62 -15.08 12.82 -9.61
C CYS A 62 -13.62 12.80 -9.14
N ARG A 63 -13.44 12.81 -7.82
CA ARG A 63 -12.16 12.49 -7.18
C ARG A 63 -11.96 10.98 -7.11
N GLY A 64 -10.71 10.54 -7.01
CA GLY A 64 -10.34 9.13 -6.93
C GLY A 64 -8.84 8.96 -6.78
N PHE A 65 -8.34 7.85 -7.29
CA PHE A 65 -6.97 7.41 -7.09
C PHE A 65 -6.31 7.13 -8.44
N ALA A 66 -5.23 7.85 -8.77
CA ALA A 66 -4.35 7.46 -9.86
C ALA A 66 -3.38 6.39 -9.32
N GLY A 67 -3.30 5.26 -10.02
CA GLY A 67 -2.56 4.08 -9.58
C GLY A 67 -1.54 3.60 -10.59
N GLN A 68 -0.43 3.07 -10.09
CA GLN A 68 0.46 2.17 -10.82
C GLN A 68 0.63 0.88 -10.02
N ILE A 69 0.37 -0.26 -10.66
CA ILE A 69 0.43 -1.58 -10.03
C ILE A 69 1.49 -2.44 -10.74
N PHE A 70 2.32 -3.09 -9.94
CA PHE A 70 3.43 -3.92 -10.36
C PHE A 70 3.30 -5.32 -9.73
N PHE A 71 3.52 -6.35 -10.53
CA PHE A 71 3.50 -7.75 -10.07
C PHE A 71 4.92 -8.31 -10.09
N PHE A 72 5.29 -9.06 -9.05
CA PHE A 72 6.62 -9.66 -8.92
C PHE A 72 6.51 -11.17 -8.69
N THR A 73 7.34 -11.92 -9.39
CA THR A 73 7.58 -13.34 -9.14
C THR A 73 8.75 -13.51 -8.17
N ARG A 74 9.00 -14.74 -7.75
CA ARG A 74 10.18 -15.06 -6.93
C ARG A 74 11.47 -15.00 -7.74
N GLY A 75 12.46 -14.28 -7.23
CA GLY A 75 13.83 -14.29 -7.76
C GLY A 75 14.08 -13.35 -8.94
N LEU A 76 13.04 -12.78 -9.56
CA LEU A 76 13.19 -11.69 -10.52
C LEU A 76 13.20 -10.33 -9.80
N PRO A 77 14.17 -9.44 -10.08
CA PRO A 77 14.22 -8.11 -9.48
C PRO A 77 13.25 -7.12 -10.16
N THR A 78 12.80 -7.43 -11.38
CA THR A 78 11.89 -6.63 -12.19
C THR A 78 10.45 -7.13 -12.09
N PRO A 79 9.45 -6.25 -12.26
CA PRO A 79 8.06 -6.64 -12.44
C PRO A 79 7.85 -7.55 -13.65
N VAL A 80 6.72 -8.26 -13.65
CA VAL A 80 6.23 -9.13 -14.73
C VAL A 80 4.82 -8.74 -15.16
N VAL A 81 4.42 -9.20 -16.34
CA VAL A 81 3.01 -9.21 -16.79
C VAL A 81 2.26 -10.30 -16.02
N ALA A 82 1.12 -9.97 -15.43
CA ALA A 82 0.28 -10.91 -14.70
C ALA A 82 -0.93 -11.35 -15.55
N ASN A 83 -1.19 -12.66 -15.54
CA ASN A 83 -2.38 -13.27 -16.15
C ASN A 83 -3.40 -13.62 -15.06
N GLY A 84 -4.66 -13.23 -15.27
CA GLY A 84 -5.77 -13.51 -14.37
C GLY A 84 -6.74 -12.35 -14.22
N GLU A 85 -7.66 -12.48 -13.28
CA GLU A 85 -8.59 -11.41 -12.89
C GLU A 85 -7.96 -10.57 -11.78
N VAL A 86 -8.20 -9.25 -11.81
CA VAL A 86 -7.75 -8.33 -10.76
C VAL A 86 -8.95 -7.65 -10.12
N GLU A 87 -8.94 -7.58 -8.79
CA GLU A 87 -9.98 -6.96 -7.98
C GLU A 87 -9.35 -5.85 -7.13
N ILE A 88 -9.97 -4.68 -7.09
CA ILE A 88 -9.51 -3.54 -6.29
C ILE A 88 -10.60 -3.13 -5.30
N PHE A 89 -10.28 -3.25 -4.02
CA PHE A 89 -11.16 -2.92 -2.90
C PHE A 89 -10.83 -1.53 -2.40
N VAL A 90 -11.83 -0.65 -2.33
CA VAL A 90 -11.69 0.71 -1.79
C VAL A 90 -12.46 0.78 -0.48
N PHE A 91 -11.75 0.97 0.62
CA PHE A 91 -12.30 1.24 1.95
C PHE A 91 -12.19 2.73 2.26
N ASP A 92 -13.04 3.24 3.16
CA ASP A 92 -12.86 4.55 3.76
C ASP A 92 -13.21 4.55 5.25
N ASP A 93 -12.95 5.69 5.88
CA ASP A 93 -13.13 5.96 7.30
C ASP A 93 -14.48 6.64 7.62
N GLN A 94 -15.48 6.48 6.74
CA GLN A 94 -16.76 7.17 6.81
C GLN A 94 -17.91 6.20 7.14
N GLY A 95 -18.78 6.59 8.07
CA GLY A 95 -19.87 5.74 8.56
C GLY A 95 -19.54 5.01 9.87
N SER A 96 -20.31 3.99 10.22
CA SER A 96 -20.09 3.17 11.43
C SER A 96 -18.89 2.21 11.27
N PRO A 97 -18.33 1.66 12.36
CA PRO A 97 -17.27 0.66 12.28
C PRO A 97 -17.62 -0.56 11.41
N GLU A 98 -18.90 -0.97 11.40
CA GLU A 98 -19.41 -2.08 10.58
C GLU A 98 -19.52 -1.73 9.09
N GLU A 99 -19.67 -0.44 8.77
CA GLU A 99 -19.61 0.08 7.39
C GLU A 99 -18.16 0.20 6.93
N GLN A 100 -17.27 0.75 7.76
CA GLN A 100 -15.83 0.90 7.49
C GLN A 100 -15.10 -0.45 7.35
N ALA A 101 -15.61 -1.51 8.00
CA ALA A 101 -15.10 -2.87 7.85
C ALA A 101 -15.37 -3.50 6.47
N LYS A 102 -16.15 -2.83 5.61
CA LYS A 102 -16.50 -3.28 4.25
C LYS A 102 -15.93 -2.30 3.22
N PRO A 103 -15.62 -2.78 2.01
CA PRO A 103 -15.27 -1.88 0.92
C PRO A 103 -16.49 -1.05 0.52
N VAL A 104 -16.25 0.24 0.31
CA VAL A 104 -17.19 1.20 -0.30
C VAL A 104 -17.45 0.83 -1.77
N HIS A 105 -16.44 0.25 -2.43
CA HIS A 105 -16.59 -0.36 -3.75
C HIS A 105 -15.54 -1.44 -4.01
N GLU A 106 -15.91 -2.38 -4.87
CA GLU A 106 -15.04 -3.43 -5.40
C GLU A 106 -15.03 -3.27 -6.93
N PHE A 107 -13.85 -3.10 -7.52
CA PHE A 107 -13.69 -2.99 -8.98
C PHE A 107 -13.09 -4.29 -9.51
N GLU A 108 -13.84 -5.01 -10.34
CA GLU A 108 -13.41 -6.26 -10.97
C GLU A 108 -12.91 -6.00 -12.40
N PHE A 109 -11.74 -6.53 -12.74
CA PHE A 109 -11.13 -6.44 -14.06
C PHE A 109 -10.89 -7.85 -14.62
N THR A 110 -11.46 -8.15 -15.78
CA THR A 110 -11.13 -9.38 -16.54
C THR A 110 -9.69 -9.30 -17.06
N GLN A 111 -9.13 -10.44 -17.46
CA GLN A 111 -7.76 -10.49 -17.99
C GLN A 111 -7.58 -9.57 -19.22
N GLU A 112 -8.58 -9.45 -20.09
CA GLU A 112 -8.54 -8.59 -21.28
C GLU A 112 -8.56 -7.11 -20.89
N ALA A 113 -9.46 -6.73 -19.98
CA ALA A 113 -9.54 -5.36 -19.46
C ALA A 113 -8.27 -4.96 -18.70
N TRP A 114 -7.70 -5.90 -17.93
CA TRP A 114 -6.45 -5.70 -17.21
C TRP A 114 -5.27 -5.53 -18.15
N THR A 115 -5.16 -6.39 -19.18
CA THR A 115 -4.09 -6.32 -20.18
C THR A 115 -4.10 -5.00 -20.96
N ALA A 116 -5.26 -4.39 -21.18
CA ALA A 116 -5.36 -3.08 -21.84
C ALA A 116 -4.76 -1.92 -21.02
N LEU A 117 -4.54 -2.09 -19.71
CA LEU A 117 -3.91 -1.11 -18.82
C LEU A 117 -2.37 -1.27 -18.73
N LEU A 118 -1.82 -2.30 -19.37
CA LEU A 118 -0.39 -2.61 -19.35
C LEU A 118 0.44 -1.55 -20.09
N GLN A 119 1.47 -1.05 -19.41
CA GLN A 119 2.44 -0.10 -19.93
C GLN A 119 3.86 -0.55 -19.59
N LYS A 120 4.80 -0.32 -20.51
CA LYS A 120 6.24 -0.47 -20.22
C LYS A 120 6.75 0.81 -19.55
N THR A 121 7.37 0.66 -18.38
CA THR A 121 8.00 1.76 -17.62
C THR A 121 9.50 1.50 -17.42
N GLN A 122 10.24 2.50 -16.92
CA GLN A 122 11.64 2.34 -16.55
C GLN A 122 11.87 1.30 -15.44
N LEU A 123 10.84 0.97 -14.65
CA LEU A 123 10.91 -0.05 -13.62
C LEU A 123 10.53 -1.45 -14.15
N GLY A 124 9.98 -1.56 -15.36
CA GLY A 124 9.41 -2.79 -15.93
C GLY A 124 7.93 -2.63 -16.34
N PRO A 125 7.21 -3.73 -16.63
CA PRO A 125 5.78 -3.70 -16.89
C PRO A 125 5.00 -3.19 -15.67
N ALA A 126 4.05 -2.28 -15.91
CA ALA A 126 3.18 -1.70 -14.90
C ALA A 126 1.76 -1.57 -15.45
N TYR A 127 0.77 -1.55 -14.58
CA TYR A 127 -0.63 -1.32 -14.93
C TYR A 127 -1.06 0.03 -14.37
N SER A 128 -1.37 0.97 -15.27
CA SER A 128 -1.71 2.35 -14.90
C SER A 128 -3.21 2.60 -15.07
N LEU A 129 -3.87 3.11 -14.04
CA LEU A 129 -5.33 3.30 -14.04
C LEU A 129 -5.80 4.42 -13.11
N PHE A 130 -7.06 4.82 -13.29
CA PHE A 130 -7.79 5.66 -12.35
C PHE A 130 -8.93 4.85 -11.71
N VAL A 131 -9.01 4.91 -10.37
CA VAL A 131 -10.09 4.28 -9.59
C VAL A 131 -10.97 5.39 -8.99
N PRO A 132 -12.24 5.53 -9.39
CA PRO A 132 -13.12 6.57 -8.87
C PRO A 132 -13.54 6.31 -7.42
N TYR A 133 -13.58 7.35 -6.59
CA TYR A 133 -14.15 7.26 -5.25
C TYR A 133 -15.68 7.44 -5.33
N THR A 134 -16.42 6.39 -4.99
CA THR A 134 -17.86 6.27 -5.31
C THR A 134 -18.80 6.93 -4.32
N ARG A 135 -18.37 7.18 -3.06
CA ARG A 135 -19.20 7.86 -2.05
C ARG A 135 -19.43 9.32 -2.47
N LYS A 136 -20.69 9.73 -2.52
CA LYS A 136 -21.11 11.09 -2.89
C LYS A 136 -20.81 12.10 -1.77
N GLY A 137 -20.66 13.38 -2.15
CA GLY A 137 -20.28 14.48 -1.26
C GLY A 137 -18.79 14.86 -1.39
N TRP A 138 -18.39 15.92 -0.71
CA TRP A 138 -17.02 16.46 -0.77
C TRP A 138 -16.40 16.55 0.63
N HIS A 139 -16.43 15.45 1.39
CA HIS A 139 -15.83 15.36 2.72
C HIS A 139 -14.42 14.80 2.67
N GLU A 140 -13.50 15.27 3.52
CA GLU A 140 -12.18 14.65 3.64
C GLU A 140 -12.34 13.16 3.98
N ALA A 141 -11.65 12.27 3.26
CA ALA A 141 -11.75 10.82 3.45
C ALA A 141 -10.35 10.21 3.50
N HIS A 142 -10.09 9.36 4.48
CA HIS A 142 -8.86 8.58 4.58
C HIS A 142 -9.19 7.17 4.09
N CYS A 143 -8.76 6.88 2.86
CA CYS A 143 -9.11 5.66 2.17
C CYS A 143 -7.98 4.63 2.27
N ALA A 144 -8.34 3.35 2.22
CA ALA A 144 -7.40 2.25 2.06
C ALA A 144 -7.74 1.46 0.79
N LEU A 145 -6.72 1.13 0.00
CA LEU A 145 -6.84 0.34 -1.21
C LEU A 145 -6.13 -1.00 -1.04
N LEU A 146 -6.81 -2.07 -1.41
CA LEU A 146 -6.25 -3.43 -1.51
C LEU A 146 -6.41 -3.92 -2.95
N VAL A 147 -5.36 -4.52 -3.50
CA VAL A 147 -5.42 -5.18 -4.82
C VAL A 147 -5.30 -6.69 -4.62
N ARG A 148 -6.14 -7.46 -5.30
CA ARG A 148 -6.12 -8.92 -5.32
C ARG A 148 -6.01 -9.42 -6.76
N LEU A 149 -5.10 -10.36 -7.00
CA LEU A 149 -4.95 -11.08 -8.26
C LEU A 149 -5.44 -12.51 -8.07
N LYS A 150 -6.43 -12.93 -8.85
CA LYS A 150 -6.78 -14.34 -9.06
C LYS A 150 -6.00 -14.83 -10.28
N ALA A 151 -4.80 -15.38 -10.07
CA ALA A 151 -3.97 -15.88 -11.15
C ALA A 151 -4.61 -17.10 -11.83
N VAL A 152 -4.45 -17.25 -13.15
CA VAL A 152 -5.03 -18.37 -13.93
C VAL A 152 -4.48 -19.72 -13.45
N ASP A 153 -3.15 -19.84 -13.39
CA ASP A 153 -2.44 -21.09 -13.04
C ASP A 153 -1.64 -20.96 -11.73
N GLY A 154 -2.13 -20.15 -10.78
CA GLY A 154 -1.37 -19.78 -9.58
C GLY A 154 -2.23 -19.48 -8.34
N PRO A 155 -1.60 -19.16 -7.20
CA PRO A 155 -2.32 -18.76 -6.00
C PRO A 155 -3.03 -17.41 -6.18
N THR A 156 -4.07 -17.17 -5.40
CA THR A 156 -4.60 -15.81 -5.21
C THR A 156 -3.60 -15.00 -4.40
N VAL A 157 -3.18 -13.84 -4.92
CA VAL A 157 -2.21 -12.94 -4.27
C VAL A 157 -2.90 -11.63 -3.90
N THR A 158 -2.55 -11.07 -2.75
CA THR A 158 -3.02 -9.73 -2.32
C THR A 158 -1.84 -8.79 -2.13
N SER A 159 -2.05 -7.48 -2.35
CA SER A 159 -1.12 -6.43 -1.95
C SER A 159 -1.15 -6.21 -0.44
N ASP A 160 -0.20 -5.41 0.06
CA ASP A 160 -0.40 -4.68 1.32
C ASP A 160 -1.51 -3.62 1.14
N MET A 161 -2.09 -3.15 2.26
CA MET A 161 -3.03 -2.01 2.25
C MET A 161 -2.28 -0.72 1.96
N ALA A 162 -2.71 0.02 0.93
CA ALA A 162 -2.20 1.34 0.61
C ALA A 162 -3.15 2.43 1.10
N TYR A 163 -2.66 3.39 1.88
CA TYR A 163 -3.48 4.45 2.47
C TYR A 163 -3.34 5.77 1.70
N VAL A 164 -4.47 6.39 1.35
CA VAL A 164 -4.54 7.64 0.59
C VAL A 164 -5.61 8.55 1.16
N MET A 165 -5.25 9.80 1.49
CA MET A 165 -6.21 10.82 1.92
C MET A 165 -6.72 11.60 0.70
N LEU A 166 -8.04 11.64 0.52
CA LEU A 166 -8.71 12.47 -0.48
C LEU A 166 -9.15 13.80 0.14
N PRO A 167 -8.76 14.96 -0.44
CA PRO A 167 -9.09 16.26 0.11
C PRO A 167 -10.59 16.53 0.08
N GLY A 168 -11.08 17.27 1.06
CA GLY A 168 -12.48 17.69 1.16
C GLY A 168 -12.75 18.50 2.43
N VAL A 169 -14.03 18.81 2.66
CA VAL A 169 -14.51 19.47 3.88
C VAL A 169 -14.37 18.50 5.06
N ARG A 170 -13.55 18.85 6.06
CA ARG A 170 -13.48 18.10 7.31
C ARG A 170 -14.79 18.27 8.12
N PRO A 171 -15.43 17.18 8.56
CA PRO A 171 -16.54 17.26 9.51
C PRO A 171 -16.10 17.92 10.82
N PRO A 172 -16.95 18.77 11.47
CA PRO A 172 -16.61 19.45 12.72
C PRO A 172 -16.12 18.51 13.83
N ASP A 173 -16.76 17.35 13.95
CA ASP A 173 -16.48 16.34 14.98
C ASP A 173 -15.03 15.82 14.93
N ARG A 174 -14.41 15.81 13.73
CA ARG A 174 -13.01 15.42 13.52
C ARG A 174 -12.03 16.58 13.72
N MET A 175 -12.48 17.83 13.57
CA MET A 175 -11.63 19.00 13.85
C MET A 175 -11.29 19.06 15.35
N ALA A 176 -12.29 18.86 16.22
CA ALA A 176 -12.10 18.84 17.67
C ALA A 176 -11.18 17.71 18.17
N GLN A 177 -11.19 16.55 17.50
CA GLN A 177 -10.31 15.41 17.84
C GLN A 177 -8.84 15.67 17.49
N HIS A 178 -8.57 16.42 16.42
CA HIS A 178 -7.20 16.78 16.05
C HIS A 178 -6.64 17.93 16.91
N GLU A 179 -7.48 18.91 17.25
CA GLU A 179 -7.08 20.03 18.12
C GLU A 179 -6.74 19.57 19.55
N SER A 180 -7.53 18.66 20.12
CA SER A 180 -7.27 18.10 21.45
C SER A 180 -5.97 17.26 21.53
N HIS A 181 -5.54 16.63 20.44
CA HIS A 181 -4.24 15.95 20.39
C HIS A 181 -3.04 16.91 20.22
N ASN A 182 -3.28 18.11 19.69
CA ASN A 182 -2.22 19.10 19.42
C ASN A 182 -2.11 20.17 20.54
N GLN A 183 -3.15 20.37 21.35
CA GLN A 183 -3.12 21.28 22.51
C GLN A 183 -2.25 20.77 23.68
N ASP A 184 -2.05 19.46 23.80
CA ASP A 184 -1.20 18.85 24.84
C ASP A 184 0.32 19.02 24.56
N ALA A 185 0.68 19.53 23.36
CA ALA A 185 2.04 19.88 22.98
C ALA A 185 2.38 21.38 23.19
N GLY A 186 1.44 22.16 23.76
CA GLY A 186 1.43 23.62 23.71
C GLY A 186 1.43 24.37 25.04
N ASP A 187 1.82 23.77 26.17
CA ASP A 187 2.04 24.50 27.43
C ASP A 187 3.52 24.71 27.75
N GLY A 188 3.86 25.96 28.09
CA GLY A 188 5.22 26.47 28.28
C GLY A 188 5.85 26.10 29.62
N GLY A 189 5.90 24.81 29.95
CA GLY A 189 6.57 24.29 31.15
C GLY A 189 8.10 24.40 31.06
N ALA A 190 8.73 25.13 31.98
CA ALA A 190 10.17 25.34 31.98
C ALA A 190 10.99 24.04 31.99
N VAL A 191 12.02 23.98 31.12
CA VAL A 191 12.91 22.83 30.97
C VAL A 191 13.56 22.44 32.29
N ARG A 192 13.17 21.28 32.83
CA ARG A 192 13.97 20.49 33.77
C ARG A 192 14.37 19.19 33.10
N GLN A 193 15.64 19.10 32.69
CA GLN A 193 16.23 17.84 32.25
C GLN A 193 16.12 16.79 33.37
N PRO A 194 15.47 15.64 33.16
CA PRO A 194 15.70 14.48 34.01
C PRO A 194 17.09 13.91 33.71
N ALA A 195 17.84 13.57 34.75
CA ALA A 195 19.16 12.96 34.63
C ALA A 195 19.12 11.66 33.79
N PRO A 196 20.19 11.32 33.05
CA PRO A 196 20.22 10.15 32.18
C PRO A 196 19.97 8.87 32.97
N ARG A 197 18.82 8.24 32.74
CA ARG A 197 18.51 6.91 33.26
C ARG A 197 19.26 5.87 32.43
N THR A 198 20.25 5.23 33.05
CA THR A 198 20.90 4.03 32.51
C THR A 198 19.84 2.99 32.14
N ALA A 199 19.79 2.59 30.87
CA ALA A 199 18.89 1.56 30.38
C ALA A 199 19.37 0.18 30.85
N THR A 200 18.89 -0.27 32.02
CA THR A 200 19.09 -1.66 32.46
C THR A 200 18.24 -2.58 31.59
N ILE A 201 18.85 -3.14 30.55
CA ILE A 201 18.25 -4.16 29.69
C ILE A 201 17.84 -5.34 30.56
N ARG A 202 16.54 -5.63 30.65
CA ARG A 202 16.05 -6.88 31.24
C ARG A 202 16.33 -8.02 30.27
N PRO A 203 17.09 -9.08 30.64
CA PRO A 203 17.19 -10.27 29.81
C PRO A 203 15.81 -10.92 29.68
N SER A 204 15.44 -11.27 28.45
CA SER A 204 14.23 -12.05 28.17
C SER A 204 14.38 -13.47 28.74
N LEU A 205 13.36 -13.96 29.44
CA LEU A 205 13.39 -15.34 29.98
C LEU A 205 13.48 -16.37 28.83
N PRO A 206 14.29 -17.43 28.98
CA PRO A 206 14.38 -18.50 28.00
C PRO A 206 13.06 -19.27 27.86
N LEU A 207 12.81 -19.77 26.65
CA LEU A 207 11.54 -20.37 26.21
C LEU A 207 11.00 -21.49 27.12
N ALA A 208 11.89 -22.26 27.75
CA ALA A 208 11.54 -23.33 28.69
C ALA A 208 10.67 -22.85 29.87
N ALA A 209 10.87 -21.62 30.35
CA ALA A 209 10.11 -21.06 31.47
C ALA A 209 8.66 -20.66 31.10
N ARG A 210 8.34 -20.52 29.80
CA ARG A 210 6.98 -20.21 29.33
C ARG A 210 6.07 -21.45 29.29
N LEU A 211 6.63 -22.61 28.93
CA LEU A 211 5.87 -23.87 28.83
C LEU A 211 5.47 -24.44 30.21
N ALA A 212 6.21 -24.13 31.28
CA ALA A 212 5.87 -24.56 32.63
C ALA A 212 4.58 -23.89 33.17
N ARG A 213 4.17 -22.73 32.64
CA ARG A 213 2.92 -22.06 33.06
C ARG A 213 1.66 -22.60 32.40
N SER A 214 1.74 -23.25 31.24
CA SER A 214 0.57 -23.83 30.56
C SER A 214 0.19 -25.23 31.05
N ALA A 215 0.92 -25.79 32.02
CA ALA A 215 0.73 -27.16 32.53
C ALA A 215 0.14 -27.24 33.95
N GLY A 216 -0.07 -26.11 34.64
CA GLY A 216 -0.52 -26.09 36.04
C GLY A 216 -2.04 -26.14 36.25
N GLU A 217 -2.84 -25.81 35.24
CA GLU A 217 -4.26 -25.46 35.42
C GLU A 217 -5.22 -26.55 34.95
N ARG A 218 -5.08 -27.75 35.53
CA ARG A 218 -6.10 -28.82 35.50
C ARG A 218 -6.06 -29.66 36.78
N ARG A 219 -6.78 -29.22 37.81
CA ARG A 219 -7.36 -30.04 38.89
C ARG A 219 -8.30 -29.18 39.72
N ASP A 220 -9.59 -29.47 39.61
CA ASP A 220 -10.50 -29.69 40.75
C ASP A 220 -11.94 -29.78 40.23
N GLU A 221 -12.31 -30.98 39.76
CA GLU A 221 -13.72 -31.33 39.58
C GLU A 221 -13.99 -32.65 40.31
N GLN A 222 -14.91 -32.59 41.27
CA GLN A 222 -15.04 -33.56 42.36
C GLN A 222 -16.13 -34.60 42.04
N PRO A 223 -15.90 -35.91 42.20
CA PRO A 223 -16.84 -36.92 41.75
C PRO A 223 -18.12 -36.94 42.61
N ARG A 224 -19.29 -36.80 41.98
CA ARG A 224 -20.60 -37.00 42.62
C ARG A 224 -20.70 -38.45 43.12
N LYS A 225 -21.04 -38.61 44.40
CA LYS A 225 -21.31 -39.92 45.02
C LYS A 225 -22.57 -40.54 44.42
N LEU A 226 -22.48 -41.81 43.99
CA LEU A 226 -23.67 -42.63 43.75
C LEU A 226 -24.33 -43.02 45.08
N SER A 227 -25.67 -43.03 45.10
CA SER A 227 -26.49 -43.62 46.16
C SER A 227 -27.26 -44.84 45.60
N PRO A 228 -27.35 -45.98 46.31
CA PRO A 228 -27.92 -47.23 45.77
C PRO A 228 -29.37 -47.53 46.23
N ARG A 229 -29.99 -48.58 45.61
CA ARG A 229 -31.32 -49.21 45.94
C ARG A 229 -32.55 -48.30 45.65
N ALA A 230 -33.81 -48.74 45.50
CA ALA A 230 -34.54 -50.03 45.29
C ALA A 230 -36.06 -49.69 45.03
N GLN A 231 -36.99 -50.54 44.55
CA GLN A 231 -36.97 -51.92 44.02
C GLN A 231 -38.18 -52.24 43.08
N ALA A 232 -37.97 -53.25 42.22
CA ALA A 232 -38.89 -54.21 41.57
C ALA A 232 -40.45 -54.19 41.74
N LYS A 233 -41.14 -54.29 40.58
CA LYS A 233 -42.33 -55.14 40.25
C LYS A 233 -43.69 -54.87 40.94
N PRO A 234 -44.86 -55.43 40.49
CA PRO A 234 -45.12 -56.58 39.59
C PRO A 234 -44.88 -56.37 38.08
#